data_AF-A0A077M0F5-F1
#
_entry.id   AF-A0A077M0F5-F1
#
_cell.length_a   1.000
_cell.length_b   1.000
_cell.length_c   1.000
_cell.angle_alpha   90.00
_cell.angle_beta   90.00
_cell.angle_gamma   90.00
#
_symmetry.space_group_name_H-M   'P 1'
#
loop_
_entity.id
_entity.type
_entity.pdbx_description
1 polymer ?
#
loop_
_entity_poly.entity_id
_entity_poly.type
_entity_poly.pdbx_seq_one_letter_code
_entity_poly.pdbx_strand_id
1 'polypeptide(L)'
;MACRTAPDLGADGVLCLAFPLHPPGNPARSRADELIVPAGHGIPLRVVQGATDAFGTPTEVRAALPDPAILVEVAGGHGFTRRPTAVVAAVLDFLSERVGRPVRE
;
A
#
# COMPACT_ATOMS: atom_id res chain seq x y z
N MET A 1 6.91 3.50 9.66
CA MET A 1 6.14 3.60 8.40
C MET A 1 4.68 3.41 8.70
N ALA A 2 3.78 3.95 7.86
CA ALA A 2 2.34 4.05 8.14
C ALA A 2 1.70 2.73 8.62
N CYS A 3 2.05 1.59 8.00
CA CYS A 3 1.46 0.30 8.37
C CYS A 3 1.69 -0.10 9.84
N ARG A 4 2.89 0.13 10.37
CA ARG A 4 3.25 -0.24 11.75
C ARG A 4 2.62 0.67 12.79
N THR A 5 2.36 1.93 12.44
CA THR A 5 1.83 2.94 13.37
C THR A 5 0.31 3.08 13.28
N ALA A 6 -0.33 2.53 12.24
CA ALA A 6 -1.75 2.66 11.99
C ALA A 6 -2.63 2.18 13.16
N PRO A 7 -2.35 1.03 13.82
CA PRO A 7 -3.13 0.61 14.98
C PRO A 7 -3.08 1.59 16.14
N ASP A 8 -1.88 2.04 16.51
CA ASP A 8 -1.66 2.93 17.65
C ASP A 8 -2.28 4.32 17.44
N LEU A 9 -2.41 4.73 16.18
CA LEU A 9 -3.02 6.01 15.78
C LEU A 9 -4.54 5.92 15.58
N GLY A 10 -5.14 4.73 15.69
CA GLY A 10 -6.56 4.53 15.39
C GLY A 10 -6.92 4.84 13.93
N ALA A 11 -6.02 4.52 12.99
CA ALA A 11 -6.21 4.90 11.59
C ALA A 11 -7.39 4.16 10.92
N ASP A 12 -8.23 4.89 10.19
CA ASP A 12 -9.35 4.33 9.41
C ASP A 12 -8.93 3.52 8.18
N GLY A 13 -7.65 3.60 7.80
CA GLY A 13 -7.08 2.89 6.67
C GLY A 13 -5.62 3.29 6.42
N VAL A 14 -4.92 2.47 5.63
CA VAL A 14 -3.54 2.70 5.20
C VAL A 14 -3.46 2.69 3.69
N LEU A 15 -2.88 3.75 3.11
CA LEU A 15 -2.56 3.85 1.70
C LEU A 15 -1.05 3.90 1.53
N CYS A 16 -0.46 2.83 0.98
CA CYS A 16 0.95 2.82 0.62
C CYS A 16 1.13 3.22 -0.83
N LEU A 17 1.97 4.23 -1.08
CA LEU A 17 2.39 4.62 -2.41
C LEU A 17 3.82 4.14 -2.61
N ALA A 18 4.01 3.25 -3.57
CA ALA A 18 5.29 2.60 -3.85
C ALA A 18 5.89 1.91 -2.63
N PHE A 19 5.19 0.89 -2.09
CA PHE A 19 5.64 0.21 -0.88
C PHE A 19 7.02 -0.43 -1.11
N PRO A 20 8.05 -0.11 -0.29
CA PRO A 20 9.38 -0.63 -0.49
C PRO A 20 9.49 -2.01 0.15
N LEU A 21 8.95 -3.02 -0.52
CA LEU A 21 8.93 -4.41 -0.04
C LEU A 21 10.32 -4.91 0.30
N HIS A 22 11.33 -4.56 -0.50
CA HIS A 22 12.74 -4.84 -0.23
C HIS A 22 13.65 -3.78 -0.91
N PRO A 23 14.93 -3.68 -0.54
CA PRO A 23 15.90 -2.90 -1.31
C PRO A 23 16.10 -3.48 -2.72
N PRO A 24 16.38 -2.65 -3.75
CA PRO A 24 16.71 -3.13 -5.09
C PRO A 24 17.89 -4.10 -5.07
N GLY A 25 17.73 -5.25 -5.73
CA GLY A 25 18.74 -6.30 -5.79
C GLY A 25 18.91 -7.11 -4.49
N ASN A 26 18.09 -6.88 -3.45
CA ASN A 26 18.16 -7.63 -2.20
C ASN A 26 16.78 -8.06 -1.67
N PRO A 27 16.08 -8.99 -2.36
CA PRO A 27 14.74 -9.45 -1.98
C PRO A 27 14.70 -10.19 -0.63
N ALA A 28 15.83 -10.72 -0.14
CA ALA A 28 15.92 -11.39 1.15
C ALA A 28 15.66 -10.45 2.34
N ARG A 29 15.84 -9.13 2.17
CA ARG A 29 15.55 -8.12 3.19
C ARG A 29 14.13 -7.56 3.03
N SER A 30 13.14 -8.45 3.14
CA SER A 30 11.73 -8.13 2.96
C SER A 30 11.12 -7.38 4.16
N ARG A 31 10.12 -6.54 3.88
CA ARG A 31 9.25 -5.83 4.83
C ARG A 31 7.78 -6.29 4.75
N ALA A 32 7.54 -7.50 4.22
CA ALA A 32 6.21 -8.07 4.05
C ALA A 32 5.42 -8.13 5.37
N ASP A 33 6.12 -8.34 6.49
CA ASP A 33 5.57 -8.32 7.84
C ASP A 33 4.88 -6.99 8.17
N GLU A 34 5.38 -5.86 7.66
CA GLU A 34 4.72 -4.56 7.85
C GLU A 34 3.34 -4.49 7.18
N LEU A 35 3.12 -5.19 6.04
CA LEU A 35 1.84 -5.19 5.33
C LEU A 35 0.76 -6.02 6.05
N ILE A 36 1.16 -6.93 6.94
CA ILE A 36 0.24 -7.77 7.71
C ILE A 36 -0.40 -6.99 8.85
N VAL A 37 0.34 -6.02 9.42
CA VAL A 37 -0.10 -5.28 10.61
C VAL A 37 -1.47 -4.61 10.43
N PRO A 38 -1.76 -3.82 9.37
CA PRO A 38 -3.07 -3.18 9.24
C PRO A 38 -4.21 -4.21 9.18
N ALA A 39 -4.09 -5.25 8.34
CA ALA A 39 -5.12 -6.26 8.17
C ALA A 39 -5.37 -7.05 9.47
N GLY A 40 -4.32 -7.38 10.23
CA GLY A 40 -4.43 -8.03 11.54
C GLY A 40 -5.21 -7.22 12.57
N HIS A 41 -5.28 -5.90 12.40
CA HIS A 41 -6.07 -4.98 13.23
C HIS A 41 -7.40 -4.58 12.58
N GLY A 42 -7.80 -5.22 11.48
CA GLY A 42 -9.03 -4.87 10.74
C GLY A 42 -8.96 -3.51 10.03
N ILE A 43 -7.75 -2.95 9.89
CA ILE A 43 -7.52 -1.66 9.23
C ILE A 43 -7.38 -1.91 7.71
N PRO A 44 -8.25 -1.32 6.88
CA PRO A 44 -8.18 -1.43 5.43
C PRO A 44 -6.82 -1.01 4.88
N LEU A 45 -6.23 -1.81 4.01
CA LEU A 45 -4.93 -1.55 3.38
C LEU A 45 -5.07 -1.51 1.86
N ARG A 46 -4.56 -0.43 1.25
CA ARG A 46 -4.34 -0.34 -0.19
C ARG A 46 -2.90 0.00 -0.51
N VAL A 47 -2.34 -0.70 -1.48
CA VAL A 47 -1.01 -0.39 -2.05
C VAL A 47 -1.19 0.04 -3.49
N VAL A 48 -0.61 1.18 -3.87
CA VAL A 48 -0.44 1.59 -5.27
C VAL A 48 1.01 1.32 -5.63
N GLN A 49 1.25 0.46 -6.63
CA GLN A 49 2.59 0.02 -7.00
C GLN A 49 2.91 0.29 -8.47
N GLY A 50 4.11 0.79 -8.72
CA GLY A 50 4.62 0.97 -10.07
C GLY A 50 4.92 -0.37 -10.72
N ALA A 51 4.50 -0.55 -11.98
CA ALA A 51 4.70 -1.76 -12.77
C ALA A 51 6.17 -2.20 -12.88
N THR A 52 7.11 -1.25 -12.80
CA THR A 52 8.55 -1.51 -12.85
C THR A 52 9.28 -1.06 -11.59
N ASP A 53 8.61 -1.06 -10.42
CA ASP A 53 9.25 -0.68 -9.17
C ASP A 53 10.33 -1.71 -8.74
N ALA A 54 11.57 -1.24 -8.61
CA ALA A 54 12.71 -2.06 -8.21
C ALA A 54 12.73 -2.39 -6.71
N PHE A 55 11.89 -1.74 -5.90
CA PHE A 55 11.72 -2.04 -4.48
C PHE A 55 10.66 -3.13 -4.22
N GLY A 56 10.03 -3.64 -5.28
CA GLY A 56 9.05 -4.72 -5.23
C GLY A 56 8.06 -4.57 -6.37
N THR A 57 8.08 -5.52 -7.29
CA THR A 57 7.14 -5.55 -8.42
C THR A 57 5.70 -5.75 -7.93
N PRO A 58 4.68 -5.40 -8.72
CA PRO A 58 3.28 -5.69 -8.37
C PRO A 58 3.04 -7.17 -8.06
N THR A 59 3.71 -8.08 -8.74
CA THR A 59 3.63 -9.52 -8.46
C THR A 59 4.15 -9.87 -7.07
N GLU A 60 5.33 -9.36 -6.69
CA GLU A 60 5.92 -9.62 -5.37
C GLU A 60 5.07 -8.99 -4.24
N VAL A 61 4.61 -7.76 -4.45
CA VAL A 61 3.74 -7.09 -3.48
C VAL A 61 2.42 -7.84 -3.32
N ARG A 62 1.80 -8.29 -4.41
CA ARG A 62 0.55 -9.07 -4.36
C ARG A 62 0.73 -10.36 -3.55
N ALA A 63 1.87 -11.04 -3.69
CA ALA A 63 2.17 -12.24 -2.92
C ALA A 63 2.38 -11.97 -1.41
N ALA A 64 2.76 -10.75 -1.04
CA ALA A 64 2.97 -10.33 0.34
C ALA A 64 1.71 -9.74 1.00
N LEU A 65 0.67 -9.40 0.24
CA LEU A 65 -0.52 -8.75 0.76
C LEU A 65 -1.49 -9.76 1.42
N PRO A 66 -1.96 -9.50 2.65
CA PRO A 66 -3.02 -10.30 3.27
C PRO A 66 -4.38 -9.96 2.64
N ASP A 67 -5.31 -10.91 2.62
CA ASP A 67 -6.72 -10.62 2.33
C ASP A 67 -7.34 -9.83 3.50
N PRO A 68 -8.16 -8.78 3.28
CA PRO A 68 -8.68 -8.26 2.01
C PRO A 68 -7.93 -7.04 1.46
N ALA A 69 -6.61 -6.96 1.62
CA ALA A 69 -5.83 -5.82 1.14
C ALA A 69 -5.82 -5.74 -0.40
N ILE A 70 -5.80 -4.51 -0.93
CA ILE A 70 -5.94 -4.24 -2.36
C ILE A 70 -4.62 -3.73 -2.93
N LEU A 71 -4.22 -4.26 -4.08
CA LEU A 71 -3.12 -3.74 -4.90
C LEU A 71 -3.67 -3.05 -6.16
N VAL A 72 -3.25 -1.82 -6.40
CA VAL A 72 -3.46 -1.10 -7.66
C VAL A 72 -2.13 -0.95 -8.38
N GLU A 73 -2.01 -1.54 -9.55
CA GLU A 73 -0.83 -1.40 -10.40
C GLU A 73 -0.96 -0.15 -11.29
N VAL A 74 0.11 0.64 -11.37
CA VAL A 74 0.18 1.83 -12.23
C VAL A 74 1.46 1.82 -13.07
N ALA A 75 1.48 2.57 -14.17
CA ALA A 75 2.66 2.67 -15.01
C ALA A 75 3.84 3.35 -14.28
N GLY A 76 5.07 2.95 -14.64
CA GLY A 76 6.31 3.54 -14.10
C GLY A 76 6.91 2.74 -12.94
N GLY A 77 7.97 3.31 -12.36
CA GLY A 77 8.64 2.75 -11.18
C GLY A 77 8.32 3.55 -9.90
N HIS A 78 9.17 3.43 -8.90
CA HIS A 78 8.99 3.94 -7.53
C HIS A 78 8.52 5.40 -7.41
N GLY A 79 8.97 6.28 -8.31
CA GLY A 79 8.65 7.71 -8.26
C GLY A 79 7.38 8.15 -9.00
N PHE A 80 6.65 7.23 -9.64
CA PHE A 80 5.44 7.55 -10.43
C PHE A 80 5.60 8.67 -11.47
N THR A 81 6.83 8.88 -11.96
CA THR A 81 7.19 10.02 -12.81
C THR A 81 6.55 9.99 -14.19
N ARG A 82 6.05 8.84 -14.62
CA ARG A 82 5.32 8.67 -15.88
C ARG A 82 3.83 8.46 -15.58
N ARG A 83 3.00 9.46 -15.90
CA ARG A 83 1.52 9.44 -15.74
C ARG A 83 1.05 9.35 -14.28
N PRO A 84 1.36 10.35 -13.43
CA PRO A 84 0.94 10.36 -12.02
C PRO A 84 -0.58 10.42 -11.83
N THR A 85 -1.36 10.72 -12.88
CA THR A 85 -2.83 10.78 -12.82
C THR A 85 -3.46 9.44 -12.43
N ALA A 86 -2.86 8.31 -12.79
CA ALA A 86 -3.35 6.99 -12.35
C ALA A 86 -3.20 6.80 -10.83
N VAL A 87 -2.11 7.32 -10.25
CA VAL A 87 -1.92 7.33 -8.80
C VAL A 87 -2.96 8.21 -8.13
N VAL A 88 -3.20 9.41 -8.67
CA VAL A 88 -4.24 10.32 -8.16
C VAL A 88 -5.61 9.65 -8.17
N ALA A 89 -5.99 8.98 -9.27
CA ALA A 89 -7.24 8.25 -9.35
C ALA A 89 -7.35 7.15 -8.28
N ALA A 90 -6.29 6.35 -8.10
CA ALA A 90 -6.26 5.29 -7.08
C ALA A 90 -6.37 5.83 -5.64
N VAL A 91 -5.76 6.99 -5.38
CA VAL A 91 -5.85 7.70 -4.09
C VAL A 91 -7.26 8.22 -3.87
N LEU A 92 -7.87 8.87 -4.86
CA LEU A 92 -9.22 9.42 -4.76
C LEU A 92 -10.26 8.32 -4.53
N ASP A 93 -10.12 7.20 -5.24
CA ASP A 93 -10.98 6.02 -5.06
C ASP A 93 -10.88 5.50 -3.62
N PHE A 94 -9.66 5.31 -3.10
CA PHE A 94 -9.45 4.90 -1.71
C PHE A 94 -10.07 5.87 -0.71
N LEU A 95 -9.86 7.17 -0.87
CA LEU A 95 -10.42 8.18 0.02
C LEU A 95 -11.95 8.17 -0.02
N SER A 96 -12.55 8.01 -1.20
CA SER A 96 -14.01 7.99 -1.36
C SER A 96 -14.69 6.86 -0.57
N GLU A 97 -14.02 5.71 -0.40
CA GLU A 97 -14.51 4.59 0.41
C GLU A 97 -14.47 4.85 1.93
N ARG A 98 -13.74 5.89 2.36
CA ARG A 98 -13.48 6.20 3.77
C ARG A 98 -14.19 7.48 4.22
N VAL A 99 -14.36 8.46 3.35
CA VAL A 99 -15.07 9.71 3.67
C VAL A 99 -16.52 9.40 4.07
N GLY A 100 -16.95 9.95 5.21
CA GLY A 100 -18.31 9.82 5.73
C GLY A 100 -18.57 8.60 6.62
N ARG A 101 -17.54 7.77 6.89
CA ARG A 101 -17.64 6.71 7.89
C ARG A 101 -17.47 7.30 9.30
N PRO A 102 -18.32 6.93 10.28
CA PRO A 102 -18.09 7.34 11.67
C PRO A 102 -16.76 6.75 12.16
N VAL A 103 -15.96 7.58 12.85
CA VAL A 103 -14.75 7.14 13.55
C VAL A 103 -15.17 6.11 14.59
N ARG A 104 -14.52 4.94 14.59
CA ARG A 104 -14.78 3.91 15.60
C ARG A 104 -14.10 4.34 16.90
N GLU A 105 -14.88 4.55 17.95
CA GLU A 105 -14.41 4.80 19.33
C GLU A 105 -13.85 3.53 19.98
#